data_AF-A0A817LLF8-F1
#
_entry.id   AF-A0A817LLF8-F1
#
_cell.length_a   1.000
_cell.length_b   1.000
_cell.length_c   1.000
_cell.angle_alpha   90.00
_cell.angle_beta   90.00
_cell.angle_gamma   90.00
#
_symmetry.space_group_name_H-M   'P 1'
#
loop_
_entity.id
_entity.type
_entity.pdbx_description
1 polymer ?
#
loop_
_entity_poly.entity_id
_entity_poly.type
_entity_poly.pdbx_seq_one_letter_code
_entity_poly.pdbx_strand_id
1 'polypeptide(L)' 'MGTEAVLALMEATPTSQPVVIALSGNQTVRVPLMHCVEKTSAVAEAMSSKRFKEAQELRGRSFKGNLETYIRLSKLRPK' A
#
# COMPACT_ATOMS: atom_id res chain seq x y z
N MET A 1 10.45 1.29 11.45
CA MET A 1 10.49 2.22 10.30
C MET A 1 11.61 3.25 10.42
N GLY A 2 11.64 4.12 11.44
CA GLY A 2 12.70 5.14 11.57
C GLY A 2 14.12 4.58 11.67
N THR A 3 14.36 3.63 12.59
CA THR A 3 15.66 2.96 12.73
C THR A 3 16.11 2.29 11.43
N GLU A 4 15.18 1.60 10.76
CA GLU A 4 15.47 0.94 9.48
C GLU A 4 15.84 1.94 8.37
N ALA A 5 15.26 3.14 8.38
CA ALA A 5 15.62 4.19 7.43
C ALA A 5 17.05 4.69 7.64
N VAL A 6 17.48 4.81 8.91
CA VAL A 6 18.87 5.17 9.24
C VAL A 6 19.83 4.07 8.79
N LEU A 7 19.50 2.80 9.06
CA LEU A 7 20.31 1.67 8.60
C LEU A 7 20.41 1.63 7.07
N ALA A 8 19.28 1.80 6.37
CA ALA A 8 19.24 1.86 4.91
C ALA A 8 20.09 3.01 4.35
N LEU A 9 20.11 4.17 5.01
CA LEU A 9 20.96 5.30 4.65
C LEU A 9 22.45 5.00 4.86
N MET A 10 22.80 4.37 6.00
CA MET A 10 24.19 3.99 6.30
C MET A 10 24.74 2.93 5.33
N GLU A 11 23.89 2.03 4.84
CA GLU A 11 24.25 0.99 3.87
C GLU A 11 24.22 1.48 2.41
N ALA A 12 23.66 2.66 2.15
CA ALA A 12 23.49 3.17 0.79
C ALA A 12 24.83 3.58 0.16
N THR A 13 24.95 3.32 -1.14
CA THR A 13 26.06 3.75 -1.99
C THR A 13 25.53 4.72 -3.06
N PRO A 14 26.40 5.46 -3.78
CA PRO A 14 25.97 6.33 -4.87
C PRO A 14 25.19 5.61 -5.99
N THR A 15 25.35 4.30 -6.12
CA THR A 15 24.65 3.46 -7.10
C THR A 15 23.43 2.73 -6.52
N SER A 16 23.18 2.84 -5.22
CA SER A 16 22.05 2.16 -4.57
C SER A 16 20.74 2.79 -5.03
N GLN A 17 19.74 1.94 -5.31
CA GLN A 17 18.41 2.42 -5.67
C GLN A 17 17.73 3.08 -4.46
N PRO A 18 17.01 4.21 -4.63
CA PRO A 18 16.21 4.81 -3.57
C PRO A 18 15.11 3.85 -3.09
N VAL A 19 14.94 3.74 -1.78
CA VAL A 19 13.95 2.87 -1.14
C VAL A 19 13.02 3.64 -0.21
N VAL A 20 11.81 3.10 -0.04
CA VAL A 20 10.82 3.49 0.96
C VAL A 20 10.77 2.41 2.02
N ILE A 21 10.83 2.80 3.28
CA ILE A 21 10.61 1.89 4.41
C ILE A 21 9.11 1.75 4.64
N ALA A 22 8.59 0.54 4.48
CA ALA A 22 7.18 0.23 4.60
C ALA A 22 6.95 -0.93 5.57
N LEU A 23 5.67 -1.23 5.84
CA LEU A 23 5.24 -2.41 6.58
C LEU A 23 4.50 -3.38 5.65
N SER A 24 4.91 -4.64 5.66
CA SER A 24 4.19 -5.74 5.02
C SER A 24 3.90 -6.79 6.09
N GLY A 25 2.61 -7.02 6.39
CA GLY A 25 2.23 -7.98 7.43
C GLY A 25 2.86 -7.71 8.80
N ASN A 26 2.92 -6.44 9.20
CA ASN A 26 3.59 -5.95 10.42
C ASN A 26 5.12 -6.13 10.47
N GLN A 27 5.75 -6.57 9.38
CA GLN A 27 7.21 -6.61 9.25
C GLN A 27 7.71 -5.39 8.50
N THR A 28 8.83 -4.82 8.95
CA THR A 28 9.47 -3.70 8.24
C THR A 28 10.17 -4.25 6.99
N VAL A 29 9.92 -3.61 5.84
CA VAL A 29 10.49 -3.98 4.54
C VAL A 29 11.01 -2.74 3.82
N ARG A 30 12.04 -2.91 2.98
CA ARG A 30 12.53 -1.89 2.05
C ARG A 30 11.93 -2.14 0.68
N VAL A 31 11.26 -1.14 0.11
CA VAL A 31 10.60 -1.25 -1.21
C VAL A 31 11.20 -0.19 -2.13
N PRO A 32 11.47 -0.48 -3.42
CA PRO A 32 11.93 0.54 -4.34
C PRO A 32 10.98 1.74 -4.40
N LEU A 33 11.52 2.95 -4.30
CA LEU A 33 10.72 4.18 -4.21
C LEU A 33 9.81 4.35 -5.41
N MET A 34 10.32 4.14 -6.62
CA MET A 34 9.54 4.30 -7.84
C MET A 34 8.38 3.31 -7.92
N HIS A 35 8.55 2.08 -7.44
CA HIS A 35 7.45 1.11 -7.38
C HIS A 35 6.31 1.62 -6.48
N CYS A 36 6.63 2.26 -5.35
CA CYS A 36 5.62 2.87 -4.49
C CYS A 36 4.89 4.03 -5.18
N VAL A 37 5.62 4.88 -5.90
CA VAL A 37 5.04 6.04 -6.62
C VAL A 37 4.14 5.59 -7.77
N GLU A 38 4.57 4.62 -8.57
CA GLU A 38 3.79 4.06 -9.67
C GLU A 38 2.50 3.44 -9.15
N LYS A 39 2.58 2.66 -8.07
CA LYS A 39 1.41 2.01 -7.48
C LYS A 39 0.39 3.00 -6.93
N THR A 40 0.82 4.06 -6.25
CA THR A 40 -0.10 5.09 -5.74
C THR A 40 -0.70 5.93 -6.87
N SER A 41 0.07 6.20 -7.93
CA SER A 41 -0.40 6.91 -9.13
C SER A 41 -1.44 6.09 -9.89
N ALA A 42 -1.24 4.78 -10.05
CA ALA A 42 -2.18 3.87 -10.69
C ALA A 42 -3.55 3.85 -9.97
N VAL A 43 -3.56 3.98 -8.64
CA VAL A 43 -4.82 4.11 -7.88
C VAL A 43 -5.54 5.39 -8.26
N ALA A 44 -4.83 6.52 -8.34
CA ALA A 44 -5.43 7.81 -8.70
C ALA A 44 -6.01 7.78 -10.13
N GLU A 45 -5.30 7.15 -11.07
CA GLU A 45 -5.74 6.96 -12.44
C GLU A 45 -6.97 6.04 -12.55
N ALA A 46 -6.97 4.92 -11.82
CA ALA A 46 -8.13 4.03 -11.78
C ALA A 46 -9.36 4.74 -11.21
N MET A 47 -9.18 5.59 -10.18
CA MET A 47 -10.25 6.39 -9.60
C MET A 47 -10.79 7.44 -10.59
N SER A 48 -9.92 8.20 -11.27
CA SER A 48 -10.35 9.21 -12.26
C SER A 48 -11.08 8.59 -13.45
N SER A 49 -10.66 7.39 -13.85
CA SER A 49 -11.26 6.61 -14.94
C SER A 49 -12.49 5.80 -14.51
N LYS A 50 -12.98 5.96 -13.27
CA LYS A 50 -14.11 5.20 -12.69
C LYS A 50 -13.92 3.67 -12.71
N ARG A 51 -12.68 3.17 -12.77
CA ARG A 51 -12.30 1.76 -12.67
C ARG A 51 -12.24 1.33 -11.20
N PHE A 52 -13.39 1.38 -10.51
CA PHE A 52 -13.43 1.23 -9.04
C PHE A 52 -12.99 -0.14 -8.53
N LYS A 53 -13.24 -1.22 -9.28
CA LYS A 53 -12.79 -2.57 -8.89
C LYS A 53 -11.27 -2.65 -8.87
N GLU A 54 -10.62 -2.15 -9.91
CA GLU A 54 -9.16 -2.09 -10.00
C GLU A 54 -8.56 -1.20 -8.91
N ALA A 55 -9.17 -0.04 -8.66
CA ALA A 55 -8.75 0.84 -7.56
C ALA A 55 -8.80 0.14 -6.19
N GLN A 56 -9.79 -0.73 -5.95
CA GLN A 56 -9.86 -1.55 -4.74
C GLN A 56 -8.76 -2.63 -4.71
N GLU A 57 -8.49 -3.29 -5.83
CA GLU A 57 -7.45 -4.33 -5.93
C GLU A 57 -6.04 -3.77 -5.70
N LEU A 58 -5.74 -2.59 -6.24
CA LEU A 58 -4.46 -1.90 -6.07
C LEU A 58 -4.17 -1.52 -4.60
N ARG A 59 -5.20 -1.32 -3.77
CA ARG A 59 -5.08 -1.06 -2.31
C ARG A 59 -4.68 -2.32 -1.53
N GLY A 60 -4.90 -3.51 -2.09
CA GLY A 60 -4.47 -4.78 -1.54
C GLY A 60 -5.56 -5.58 -0.81
N ARG A 61 -5.20 -6.82 -0.45
CA ARG A 61 -6.12 -7.84 0.08
C ARG A 61 -6.83 -7.42 1.36
N SER A 62 -6.13 -6.80 2.30
CA SER A 62 -6.72 -6.37 3.58
C SER A 62 -7.77 -5.28 3.39
N PHE A 63 -7.54 -4.34 2.47
CA PHE A 63 -8.51 -3.30 2.16
C PHE A 63 -9.80 -3.91 1.58
N LYS A 64 -9.66 -4.81 0.60
CA LYS A 64 -10.80 -5.52 0.00
C LYS A 64 -11.59 -6.32 1.04
N GLY A 65 -10.91 -7.11 1.88
CA GLY A 65 -11.55 -7.90 2.92
C GLY A 65 -12.27 -7.06 3.98
N ASN A 66 -11.67 -5.93 4.38
CA ASN A 66 -12.31 -5.00 5.32
C ASN A 66 -13.54 -4.34 4.71
N LEU A 67 -13.49 -3.95 3.44
CA LEU A 67 -14.62 -3.35 2.72
C LEU A 67 -15.79 -4.34 2.57
N GLU A 68 -15.50 -5.57 2.16
CA GLU A 68 -16.50 -6.64 2.06
C GLU A 68 -17.17 -6.91 3.41
N THR A 69 -16.37 -6.98 4.48
CA THR A 69 -16.86 -7.17 5.86
C THR A 69 -17.76 -6.00 6.27
N TYR A 70 -17.33 -4.77 6.05
CA TYR A 70 -18.10 -3.56 6.37
C TYR A 70 -19.47 -3.56 5.67
N ILE A 71 -19.51 -3.83 4.36
CA ILE A 71 -20.75 -3.89 3.58
C ILE A 71 -21.68 -5.02 4.07
N ARG A 72 -21.11 -6.14 4.50
CA ARG A 72 -21.90 -7.25 5.05
C ARG A 72 -22.54 -6.87 6.37
N LEU A 73 -21.77 -6.29 7.27
CA LEU A 73 -22.25 -5.86 8.59
C LEU A 73 -23.27 -4.73 8.49
N SER A 74 -23.11 -3.79 7.55
CA SER A 74 -24.05 -2.67 7.38
C SER A 74 -25.45 -3.09 6.92
N LYS A 75 -25.59 -4.32 6.38
CA LYS A 75 -26.88 -4.89 5.95
C LYS A 75 -27.55 -5.74 7.03
N LEU A 76 -26.83 -6.08 8.08
CA LEU A 76 -27.42 -6.77 9.23
C LEU A 76 -28.19 -5.74 10.05
N ARG A 77 -29.51 -5.91 10.15
CA ARG A 77 -30.30 -5.16 11.12
C ARG A 77 -30.11 -5.84 12.48
N PRO A 78 -29.61 -5.13 13.52
CA PRO A 78 -29.59 -5.68 14.86
C PRO A 78 -31.03 -5.99 15.29
N LYS A 79 -31.22 -7.13 15.94
CA LYS A 79 -32.49 -7.49 16.58
C LYS A 79 -32.72 -6.64 17.81
#